data_AF-A0AAD1TP99-F1
#
_entry.id   AF-A0AAD1TP99-F1
#
_cell.length_a   1.000
_cell.length_b   1.000
_cell.length_c   1.000
_cell.angle_alpha   90.00
_cell.angle_beta   90.00
_cell.angle_gamma   90.00
#
_symmetry.space_group_name_H-M   'P 1'
#
loop_
_entity.id
_entity.type
_entity.pdbx_description
1 polymer ?
#
loop_
_entity_poly.entity_id
_entity_poly.type
_entity_poly.pdbx_seq_one_letter_code
_entity_poly.pdbx_strand_id
1 'polypeptide(L)'
;RLDPPRYLQCNETYDRLWNLSWECPQPPYIAGNMEYQVFYKPSTDSWEEAKMIPIRQNELSVTLRSLHPNTLYEARVRVNQTRYPKGQWSKYSEPHRWKTHPEGAFFIQLVQCNCVR
;
A
#
# COMPACT_ATOMS: atom_id res chain seq x y z
N ARG A 1 -8.87 16.76 -12.38
CA ARG A 1 -9.24 15.88 -11.25
C ARG A 1 -8.35 14.65 -11.35
N LEU A 2 -7.70 14.23 -10.26
CA LEU A 2 -6.79 13.07 -10.27
C LEU A 2 -7.59 11.78 -10.13
N ASP A 3 -7.18 10.75 -10.87
CA ASP A 3 -7.70 9.40 -10.70
C ASP A 3 -7.02 8.73 -9.51
N PRO A 4 -7.75 7.92 -8.72
CA PRO A 4 -7.19 7.24 -7.56
C PRO A 4 -6.11 6.23 -7.97
N PRO A 5 -5.11 5.98 -7.10
CA PRO A 5 -4.19 4.85 -7.28
C PRO A 5 -4.93 3.53 -7.51
N ARG A 6 -4.30 2.61 -8.25
CA ARG A 6 -4.90 1.31 -8.62
C ARG A 6 -3.92 0.16 -8.45
N TYR A 7 -4.44 -1.06 -8.57
CA TYR A 7 -3.68 -2.31 -8.46
C TYR A 7 -2.81 -2.37 -7.18
N LEU A 8 -3.44 -2.02 -6.05
CA LEU A 8 -2.79 -2.13 -4.75
C LEU A 8 -2.40 -3.59 -4.49
N GLN A 9 -1.18 -3.81 -4.03
CA GLN A 9 -0.65 -5.11 -3.63
C GLN A 9 0.12 -4.97 -2.33
N CYS A 10 -0.11 -5.87 -1.37
CA CYS A 10 0.63 -5.93 -0.12
C CYS A 10 1.34 -7.28 0.01
N ASN A 11 2.67 -7.25 0.02
CA ASN A 11 3.50 -8.45 0.08
C ASN A 11 4.46 -8.39 1.28
N GLU A 12 4.74 -9.53 1.89
CA GLU A 12 5.78 -9.65 2.90
C GLU A 12 7.17 -9.56 2.23
N THR A 13 8.07 -8.79 2.82
CA THR A 13 9.48 -8.69 2.42
C THR A 13 10.33 -9.74 3.17
N TYR A 14 11.56 -9.97 2.71
CA TYR A 14 12.51 -10.87 3.39
C TYR A 14 12.73 -10.51 4.86
N ASP A 15 12.66 -9.23 5.20
CA ASP A 15 12.83 -8.71 6.56
C ASP A 15 11.56 -8.83 7.43
N ARG A 16 10.57 -9.64 7.01
CA ARG A 16 9.29 -9.83 7.71
C ARG A 16 8.46 -8.55 7.86
N LEU A 17 8.65 -7.61 6.94
CA LEU A 17 7.87 -6.38 6.88
C LEU A 17 6.82 -6.48 5.78
N TRP A 18 5.74 -5.73 5.88
CA TRP A 18 4.70 -5.70 4.86
C TRP A 18 4.85 -4.49 3.98
N ASN A 19 5.07 -4.69 2.68
CA ASN A 19 5.21 -3.62 1.71
C ASN A 19 3.93 -3.48 0.89
N LEU A 20 3.25 -2.34 1.04
CA LEU A 20 2.13 -1.96 0.20
C LEU A 20 2.66 -1.19 -1.00
N SER A 21 2.26 -1.59 -2.21
CA SER A 21 2.60 -0.91 -3.46
C SER A 21 1.34 -0.66 -4.30
N TRP A 22 1.41 0.30 -5.22
CA TRP A 22 0.30 0.68 -6.10
C TRP A 22 0.81 1.25 -7.43
N GLU A 23 -0.09 1.36 -8.41
CA GLU A 23 0.16 2.07 -9.64
C GLU A 23 -0.47 3.46 -9.64
N CYS A 24 0.26 4.43 -10.20
CA CYS A 24 -0.28 5.75 -10.51
C CYS A 24 -0.89 5.73 -11.92
N PRO A 25 -2.22 5.87 -12.07
CA PRO A 25 -2.86 5.89 -13.39
C PRO A 25 -2.68 7.22 -14.14
N GLN A 26 -2.02 8.21 -13.52
CA GLN A 26 -1.85 9.53 -14.12
C GLN A 26 -0.83 9.50 -15.26
N PRO A 27 -1.04 10.26 -16.35
CA PRO A 27 -0.05 10.38 -17.41
C PRO A 27 1.31 10.90 -16.92
N PRO A 28 2.43 10.53 -17.55
CA PRO A 28 3.79 10.88 -17.11
C PRO A 28 4.02 12.39 -16.88
N TYR A 29 3.43 13.25 -17.71
CA TYR A 29 3.56 14.70 -17.59
C TYR A 29 2.84 15.30 -16.37
N ILE A 30 1.91 14.54 -15.76
CA ILE A 30 1.25 14.88 -14.49
C ILE A 30 1.98 14.17 -13.34
N ALA A 31 2.34 12.90 -13.51
CA ALA A 31 2.84 12.01 -12.46
C ALA A 31 4.17 12.41 -11.81
N GLY A 32 4.89 13.41 -12.33
CA GLY A 32 6.23 13.77 -11.84
C GLY A 32 6.30 14.40 -10.44
N ASN A 33 5.19 14.92 -9.89
CA ASN A 33 5.18 15.57 -8.56
C ASN A 33 3.88 15.24 -7.81
N MET A 34 3.81 14.02 -7.28
CA MET A 34 2.67 13.51 -6.52
C MET A 34 3.03 13.28 -5.06
N GLU A 35 2.04 13.46 -4.20
CA GLU A 35 2.04 13.01 -2.82
C GLU A 35 0.86 12.04 -2.61
N TYR A 36 1.04 11.09 -1.70
CA TYR A 36 0.04 10.06 -1.42
C TYR A 36 -0.28 10.02 0.06
N GLN A 37 -1.47 9.51 0.36
CA GLN A 37 -1.83 9.11 1.72
C GLN A 37 -2.31 7.66 1.69
N VAL A 38 -1.67 6.86 2.52
CA VAL A 38 -2.05 5.46 2.75
C VAL A 38 -2.85 5.41 4.04
N PHE A 39 -4.05 4.86 3.96
CA PHE A 39 -4.87 4.55 5.13
C PHE A 39 -4.96 3.04 5.26
N TYR A 40 -4.70 2.51 6.45
CA TYR A 40 -4.80 1.09 6.71
C TYR A 40 -5.33 0.79 8.11
N LYS A 41 -6.03 -0.34 8.24
CA LYS A 41 -6.67 -0.78 9.48
C LYS A 41 -6.88 -2.29 9.49
N PRO A 42 -7.05 -2.93 10.65
CA PRO A 42 -7.73 -4.22 10.71
C PRO A 42 -9.09 -4.14 9.99
N SER A 43 -9.46 -5.22 9.30
CA SER A 43 -10.69 -5.25 8.51
C SER A 43 -11.96 -5.17 9.36
N THR A 44 -11.86 -5.49 10.66
CA THR A 44 -12.91 -5.35 11.67
C THR A 44 -13.18 -3.91 12.08
N ASP A 45 -12.19 -3.04 11.92
CA ASP A 45 -12.23 -1.69 12.48
C ASP A 45 -12.90 -0.72 11.50
N SER A 46 -13.27 0.46 11.99
CA SER A 46 -13.82 1.53 11.15
C SER A 46 -12.73 2.29 10.39
N TRP A 47 -13.08 2.97 9.30
CA TRP A 47 -12.12 3.84 8.60
C TRP A 47 -11.72 5.11 9.36
N GLU A 48 -12.46 5.46 10.43
CA GLU A 48 -12.14 6.59 11.31
C GLU A 48 -10.96 6.27 12.24
N GLU A 49 -10.77 5.00 12.57
CA GLU A 49 -9.67 4.49 13.40
C GLU A 49 -8.43 4.09 12.58
N ALA A 50 -8.50 4.24 11.25
CA ALA A 50 -7.42 3.84 10.37
C ALA A 50 -6.15 4.66 10.61
N LYS A 51 -5.01 3.98 10.61
CA LYS A 51 -3.70 4.61 10.63
C LYS A 51 -3.45 5.27 9.27
N MET A 52 -2.91 6.49 9.28
CA MET A 52 -2.58 7.25 8.07
C MET A 52 -1.07 7.45 7.96
N ILE A 53 -0.51 7.13 6.80
CA ILE A 53 0.90 7.40 6.47
C ILE A 53 0.96 8.41 5.33
N PRO A 54 1.60 9.58 5.54
CA PRO A 54 1.81 10.55 4.48
C PRO A 54 3.07 10.19 3.67
N ILE A 55 2.93 10.16 2.34
CA ILE A 55 4.02 9.95 1.39
C ILE A 55 4.22 11.26 0.62
N ARG A 56 5.24 12.03 1.01
CA ARG A 56 5.46 13.38 0.46
C ARG A 56 6.32 13.40 -0.81
N GLN A 57 6.79 12.24 -1.23
CA GLN A 57 7.58 12.04 -2.43
C GLN A 57 6.78 11.22 -3.45
N ASN A 58 7.21 11.21 -4.71
CA ASN A 58 6.57 10.43 -5.76
C ASN A 58 6.91 8.92 -5.65
N GLU A 59 6.76 8.37 -4.45
CA GLU A 59 6.93 6.95 -4.18
C GLU A 59 5.62 6.20 -4.42
N LEU A 60 5.72 4.98 -4.92
CA LEU A 60 4.59 4.12 -5.25
C LEU A 60 4.48 2.90 -4.31
N SER A 61 5.18 2.96 -3.18
CA SER A 61 5.13 1.92 -2.16
C SER A 61 5.47 2.47 -0.79
N VAL A 62 5.00 1.80 0.26
CA VAL A 62 5.37 2.08 1.64
C VAL A 62 5.43 0.79 2.45
N THR A 63 6.39 0.73 3.38
CA THR A 63 6.44 -0.31 4.39
C THR A 63 5.45 -0.03 5.52
N LEU A 64 4.50 -0.92 5.73
CA LEU A 64 3.56 -0.91 6.84
C LEU A 64 4.22 -1.53 8.08
N ARG A 65 4.27 -0.75 9.16
CA ARG A 65 4.89 -1.16 10.43
C ARG A 65 3.84 -1.37 11.52
N SER A 66 4.22 -2.15 12.54
CA SER A 66 3.40 -2.42 13.72
C SER A 66 2.04 -3.03 13.37
N LEU A 67 2.05 -4.03 12.49
CA LEU A 67 0.89 -4.87 12.20
C LEU A 67 0.82 -5.99 13.23
N HIS A 68 -0.38 -6.33 13.68
CA HIS A 68 -0.60 -7.47 14.55
C HIS A 68 -0.50 -8.77 13.75
N PRO A 69 0.06 -9.86 14.32
CA PRO A 69 0.10 -11.16 13.67
C PRO A 69 -1.31 -11.74 13.47
N ASN A 70 -1.44 -12.67 12.53
CA ASN A 70 -2.68 -13.41 12.20
C ASN A 70 -3.94 -12.52 12.02
N THR A 71 -3.78 -11.31 11.52
CA THR A 71 -4.84 -10.30 11.44
C THR A 71 -5.14 -9.96 9.98
N LEU A 72 -6.42 -9.92 9.63
CA LEU A 72 -6.87 -9.48 8.30
C LEU A 72 -6.91 -7.96 8.27
N TYR A 73 -6.07 -7.37 7.42
CA TYR A 73 -5.97 -5.93 7.21
C TYR A 73 -6.63 -5.50 5.90
N GLU A 74 -6.91 -4.21 5.83
CA GLU A 74 -7.38 -3.51 4.64
C GLU A 74 -6.66 -2.16 4.52
N ALA A 75 -6.29 -1.79 3.29
CA ALA A 75 -5.68 -0.49 2.99
C ALA A 75 -6.25 0.15 1.73
N ARG A 76 -6.25 1.48 1.71
CA ARG A 76 -6.62 2.30 0.55
C ARG A 76 -5.66 3.47 0.42
N VAL A 77 -5.41 3.91 -0.82
CA VAL A 77 -4.50 5.03 -1.11
C VAL A 77 -5.26 6.12 -1.85
N ARG A 78 -4.90 7.37 -1.61
CA ARG A 78 -5.32 8.53 -2.42
C ARG A 78 -4.13 9.40 -2.77
N VAL A 79 -4.27 10.18 -3.85
CA VAL A 79 -3.18 11.01 -4.41
C VAL A 79 -3.56 12.48 -4.46
N ASN A 80 -2.57 13.35 -4.32
CA ASN A 80 -2.64 14.77 -4.58
C ASN A 80 -1.37 15.25 -5.32
N GLN A 81 -1.43 16.42 -5.94
CA GLN A 81 -0.26 17.03 -6.58
C GLN A 81 0.54 17.86 -5.56
N THR A 82 1.82 17.55 -5.40
CA THR A 82 2.71 18.27 -4.47
C THR A 82 2.81 19.76 -4.80
N ARG A 83 2.76 20.13 -6.08
CA ARG A 83 2.81 21.53 -6.54
C ARG A 83 1.59 22.35 -6.10
N TYR A 84 0.49 21.67 -5.80
CA TYR A 84 -0.75 22.30 -5.36
C TYR A 84 -1.19 21.67 -4.03
N PRO A 85 -0.54 22.00 -2.90
CA PRO A 85 -0.86 21.41 -1.59
C PRO A 85 -2.28 21.72 -1.12
N LYS A 86 -2.86 22.84 -1.58
CA LYS A 86 -4.27 23.20 -1.38
C LYS A 86 -5.21 22.56 -2.42
N GLY A 87 -4.67 21.71 -3.29
CA GLY A 87 -5.39 20.94 -4.29
C GLY A 87 -6.30 19.89 -3.66
N GLN A 88 -7.26 19.44 -4.44
CA GLN A 88 -8.20 18.43 -4.00
C GLN A 88 -7.59 17.03 -4.16
N TRP A 89 -7.51 16.29 -3.04
CA TRP A 89 -7.20 14.86 -3.06
C TRP A 89 -8.12 14.09 -4.02
N SER A 90 -7.59 13.06 -4.67
CA SER A 90 -8.40 12.09 -5.41
C SER A 90 -9.43 11.42 -4.49
N LYS A 91 -10.37 10.69 -5.10
CA LYS A 91 -11.08 9.62 -4.37
C LYS A 91 -10.05 8.62 -3.80
N TYR A 92 -10.47 7.81 -2.85
CA TYR A 92 -9.67 6.65 -2.45
C TYR A 92 -9.66 5.61 -3.58
N SER A 93 -8.58 4.83 -3.64
CA SER A 93 -8.52 3.59 -4.40
C SER A 93 -9.56 2.57 -3.91
N GLU A 94 -9.80 1.55 -4.72
CA GLU A 94 -10.38 0.32 -4.19
C GLU A 94 -9.48 -0.23 -3.09
N PRO A 95 -10.05 -0.72 -1.98
CA PRO A 95 -9.27 -1.22 -0.88
C PRO A 95 -8.64 -2.58 -1.22
N HIS A 96 -7.40 -2.78 -0.78
CA HIS A 96 -6.71 -4.06 -0.85
C HIS A 96 -6.70 -4.73 0.52
N ARG A 97 -7.01 -6.02 0.55
CA ARG A 97 -7.07 -6.82 1.78
C ARG A 97 -5.98 -7.89 1.76
N TRP A 98 -5.27 -8.02 2.87
CA TRP A 98 -4.25 -9.05 3.06
C TRP A 98 -4.28 -9.54 4.50
N LYS A 99 -3.80 -10.76 4.74
CA LYS A 99 -3.74 -11.35 6.07
C LYS A 99 -2.28 -11.46 6.51
N THR A 100 -1.97 -10.93 7.68
CA THR A 100 -0.64 -11.12 8.28
C THR A 100 -0.46 -12.56 8.75
N HIS A 101 0.78 -13.03 8.75
CA HIS A 101 1.07 -14.38 9.22
C HIS A 101 0.95 -14.48 10.74
N PRO A 102 0.67 -15.68 11.27
CA PRO A 102 0.83 -15.95 12.69
C PRO A 102 2.25 -15.64 13.16
N GLU A 103 2.37 -15.29 14.44
CA GLU A 103 3.67 -15.09 15.06
C GLU A 103 4.51 -16.38 14.95
N GLY A 104 5.79 -16.24 14.59
CA GLY A 104 6.70 -17.37 14.42
C GLY A 104 6.52 -18.19 13.13
N ALA A 105 5.65 -17.78 12.20
CA ALA A 105 5.53 -18.43 10.90
C ALA A 105 6.75 -18.11 10.02
N PHE A 106 7.53 -19.12 9.64
CA PHE A 106 8.60 -19.00 8.67
C PHE A 106 8.06 -19.24 7.25
N PHE A 107 8.11 -18.23 6.38
CA PHE A 107 8.07 -18.47 4.94
C PHE A 107 9.38 -19.14 4.51
N ILE A 108 9.30 -20.41 4.15
CA ILE A 108 10.21 -20.98 3.15
C ILE A 108 9.63 -20.48 1.84
N GLN A 109 10.27 -19.49 1.22
CA GLN A 109 10.00 -19.23 -0.18
C GLN A 109 10.38 -20.52 -0.89
N LEU A 110 9.40 -21.26 -1.41
CA LEU A 110 9.67 -22.37 -2.32
C LEU A 110 10.41 -21.73 -3.50
N VAL A 111 11.74 -21.82 -3.48
CA VAL A 111 12.53 -21.67 -4.69
C VAL A 111 12.00 -22.76 -5.60
N GLN A 112 11.19 -22.40 -6.58
CA GLN A 112 10.99 -23.29 -7.71
C GLN A 112 12.33 -23.35 -8.44
N CYS A 113 13.20 -24.25 -7.96
CA CYS A 113 14.29 -24.75 -8.77
C CYS A 113 13.63 -25.50 -9.94
N ASN A 114 13.39 -24.78 -11.03
CA ASN A 114 13.20 -25.41 -12.33
C ASN A 114 14.52 -26.07 -12.69
N CYS A 115 14.71 -27.31 -12.23
CA CYS A 115 15.65 -28.23 -12.81
C CYS A 115 15.08 -28.61 -14.18
N VAL A 116 15.53 -27.92 -15.21
CA VAL A 116 15.34 -28.36 -16.60
C VAL A 116 16.23 -29.58 -16.80
N ARG A 117 15.59 -30.73 -17.04
CA ARG A 117 16.25 -31.93 -17.58
C ARG A 117 16.46 -31.77 -19.07
#